data_AF-A0A1M7L083-F1
#
_entry.id   AF-A0A1M7L083-F1
#
_cell.length_a   1.000
_cell.length_b   1.000
_cell.length_c   1.000
_cell.angle_alpha   90.00
_cell.angle_beta   90.00
_cell.angle_gamma   90.00
#
_symmetry.space_group_name_H-M   'P 1'
#
loop_
_entity.id
_entity.type
_entity.pdbx_description
1 polymer ?
#
loop_
_entity_poly.entity_id
_entity_poly.type
_entity_poly.pdbx_seq_one_letter_code
_entity_poly.pdbx_strand_id
1 'polypeptide(L)'
;MDIRKVKKLIELLEESGIDELEIKEGEESVRISRHGKQPAYAQPVYAPAPAPVAAAAAPVAAAADAAPAAAKLNGTVVRSPMVGTFYRAASPTSGNFVEVGSTVKKGDILCIVEAMKMMNHIEAETSGTIESILGENGQPVEYDQPLFTIV
;
A
#
# COMPACT_ATOMS: atom_id res chain seq x y z
N MET A 1 28.20 -24.05 -7.56
CA MET A 1 26.99 -23.94 -8.41
C MET A 1 27.34 -24.13 -9.89
N ASP A 2 26.65 -25.02 -10.62
CA ASP A 2 26.90 -25.27 -12.07
C ASP A 2 26.35 -24.15 -12.98
N ILE A 3 27.13 -23.74 -13.99
CA ILE A 3 26.72 -22.74 -14.99
C ILE A 3 25.45 -23.12 -15.78
N ARG A 4 25.18 -24.43 -15.92
CA ARG A 4 23.95 -24.95 -16.55
C ARG A 4 22.70 -24.66 -15.72
N LYS A 5 22.80 -24.65 -14.38
CA LYS A 5 21.69 -24.33 -13.49
C LYS A 5 21.38 -22.83 -13.52
N VAL A 6 22.42 -21.99 -13.54
CA VAL A 6 22.28 -20.52 -13.63
C VAL A 6 21.52 -20.10 -14.89
N LYS A 7 21.81 -20.72 -16.05
CA LYS A 7 21.09 -20.42 -17.30
C LYS A 7 19.59 -20.71 -17.22
N LYS A 8 19.23 -21.85 -16.61
CA LYS A 8 17.82 -22.23 -16.41
C LYS A 8 17.11 -21.27 -15.44
N LEU A 9 17.82 -20.75 -14.45
CA LEU A 9 17.28 -19.75 -13.52
C LEU A 9 17.01 -18.40 -14.21
N ILE A 10 17.84 -17.99 -15.18
CA ILE A 10 17.62 -16.78 -15.97
C ILE A 10 16.38 -16.94 -16.89
N GLU A 11 16.25 -18.09 -17.57
CA GLU A 11 15.07 -18.39 -18.41
C GLU A 11 13.78 -18.39 -17.58
N LEU A 12 13.79 -19.03 -16.40
CA LEU A 12 12.64 -19.00 -15.48
C LEU A 12 12.37 -17.59 -14.95
N LEU A 13 13.41 -16.79 -14.70
CA LEU A 13 13.24 -15.42 -14.24
C LEU A 13 12.53 -14.59 -15.30
N GLU A 14 12.87 -14.72 -16.60
CA GLU A 14 12.19 -14.02 -17.70
C GLU A 14 10.71 -14.37 -17.82
N GLU A 15 10.35 -15.66 -17.79
CA GLU A 15 8.96 -16.13 -17.92
C GLU A 15 8.07 -15.77 -16.72
N SER A 16 8.64 -15.73 -15.51
CA SER A 16 7.89 -15.55 -14.26
C SER A 16 7.57 -14.10 -13.91
N GLY A 17 8.08 -13.13 -14.67
CA GLY A 17 7.89 -11.71 -14.38
C GLY A 17 8.60 -11.23 -13.10
N ILE A 18 9.52 -12.03 -12.55
CA ILE A 18 10.22 -11.73 -11.29
C ILE A 18 11.40 -10.78 -11.56
N ASP A 19 11.53 -9.74 -10.73
CA ASP A 19 12.58 -8.72 -10.87
C ASP A 19 13.92 -9.13 -10.25
N GLU A 20 13.90 -9.98 -9.22
CA GLU A 20 15.08 -10.42 -8.50
C GLU A 20 14.93 -11.83 -7.89
N LEU A 21 16.00 -12.64 -7.97
CA LEU A 21 16.08 -13.98 -7.40
C LEU A 21 17.42 -14.19 -6.69
N GLU A 22 17.40 -14.50 -5.40
CA GLU A 22 18.57 -14.89 -4.61
C GLU A 22 18.43 -16.33 -4.11
N ILE A 23 19.44 -17.17 -4.40
CA ILE A 23 19.47 -18.57 -3.98
C ILE A 23 20.77 -18.83 -3.22
N LYS A 24 20.66 -19.51 -2.07
CA LYS A 24 21.79 -19.95 -1.24
C LYS A 24 21.82 -21.47 -1.17
N GLU A 25 22.93 -22.07 -1.59
CA GLU A 25 23.23 -23.51 -1.40
C GLU A 25 24.53 -23.63 -0.60
N GLY A 26 24.43 -23.90 0.71
CA GLY A 26 25.59 -24.00 1.59
C GLY A 26 26.33 -22.66 1.75
N GLU A 27 27.61 -22.60 1.34
CA GLU A 27 28.43 -21.38 1.35
C GLU A 27 28.31 -20.56 0.05
N GLU A 28 27.65 -21.10 -0.98
CA GLU A 28 27.51 -20.43 -2.28
C GLU A 28 26.19 -19.63 -2.34
N SER A 29 26.27 -18.34 -2.69
CA SER A 29 25.11 -17.48 -2.93
C SER A 29 25.11 -16.93 -4.35
N VAL A 30 23.95 -16.98 -5.01
CA VAL A 30 23.76 -16.47 -6.38
C VAL A 30 22.55 -15.54 -6.40
N ARG A 31 22.78 -14.28 -6.77
CA ARG A 31 21.77 -13.24 -6.92
C ARG A 31 21.65 -12.84 -8.39
N ILE A 32 20.45 -12.94 -8.95
CA ILE A 32 20.12 -12.61 -10.33
C ILE A 32 19.07 -11.49 -10.29
N SER A 33 19.39 -10.33 -10.86
CA SER A 33 18.46 -9.21 -10.97
C SER A 33 18.27 -8.84 -12.43
N ARG A 34 17.01 -8.63 -12.82
CA ARG A 34 16.61 -8.22 -14.17
C ARG A 34 17.04 -6.79 -14.49
N HIS A 35 17.09 -5.95 -13.46
CA HIS A 35 17.42 -4.54 -13.58
C HIS A 35 18.90 -4.34 -13.24
N GLY A 36 19.75 -4.38 -14.27
CA GLY A 36 21.13 -3.95 -14.13
C GLY A 36 21.18 -2.53 -13.56
N LYS A 37 21.82 -2.39 -12.40
CA LYS A 37 22.18 -1.16 -11.68
C LYS A 37 21.62 0.11 -12.35
N GLN A 38 20.49 0.60 -11.84
CA GLN A 38 20.12 1.98 -12.13
C GLN A 38 21.32 2.89 -11.76
N PRO A 39 21.68 3.85 -12.62
CA PRO A 39 22.78 4.75 -12.34
C PRO A 39 22.48 5.46 -11.02
N ALA A 40 23.46 5.41 -10.12
CA ALA A 40 23.45 6.21 -8.90
C ALA A 40 23.17 7.66 -9.30
N TYR A 41 22.05 8.20 -8.83
CA TYR A 41 21.73 9.61 -8.97
C TYR A 41 22.91 10.42 -8.43
N ALA A 42 23.50 11.23 -9.31
CA ALA A 42 24.60 12.11 -8.98
C ALA A 42 24.17 13.04 -7.84
N GLN A 43 24.94 13.02 -6.75
CA GLN A 43 24.85 14.00 -5.67
C GLN A 43 25.10 15.39 -6.26
N PRO A 44 24.20 16.37 -6.09
CA PRO A 44 24.47 17.73 -6.51
C PRO A 44 25.60 18.30 -5.63
N VAL A 45 26.71 18.66 -6.28
CA VAL A 45 27.83 19.37 -5.66
C VAL A 45 27.35 20.78 -5.32
N TYR A 46 27.22 21.05 -4.02
CA TYR A 46 26.91 22.39 -3.50
C TYR A 46 28.14 23.28 -3.69
N ALA A 47 28.00 24.35 -4.46
CA ALA A 47 28.98 25.44 -4.52
C ALA A 47 28.93 26.25 -3.20
N PRO A 48 30.07 26.69 -2.64
CA PRO A 48 30.06 27.51 -1.43
C PRO A 48 29.53 28.93 -1.71
N ALA A 49 28.83 29.43 -0.69
CA ALA A 49 27.96 30.60 -0.65
C ALA A 49 28.61 31.96 -0.95
N PRO A 50 27.84 32.97 -1.41
CA PRO A 50 28.17 34.36 -1.19
C PRO A 50 27.79 34.81 0.23
N ALA A 51 28.59 35.73 0.78
CA ALA A 51 28.53 36.29 2.13
C ALA A 51 27.19 37.00 2.45
N PRO A 52 26.81 37.12 3.74
CA PRO A 52 25.51 37.64 4.14
C PRO A 52 25.47 39.17 4.05
N VAL A 53 24.43 39.69 3.40
CA VAL A 53 23.99 41.08 3.52
C VAL A 53 22.71 41.13 4.35
N ALA A 54 22.66 42.11 5.24
CA ALA A 54 21.76 42.22 6.36
C ALA A 54 20.29 42.48 6.00
N ALA A 55 19.43 41.86 6.82
CA ALA A 55 18.10 42.28 7.30
C ALA A 55 17.14 43.03 6.35
N ALA A 56 16.03 42.36 6.01
CA ALA A 56 14.72 42.99 5.89
C ALA A 56 13.59 41.98 6.16
N ALA A 57 12.69 42.36 7.07
CA ALA A 57 11.31 41.93 7.31
C ALA A 57 10.92 40.46 7.03
N ALA A 58 10.61 39.75 8.12
CA ALA A 58 9.97 38.44 8.10
C ALA A 58 8.55 38.49 7.49
N PRO A 59 8.24 37.64 6.49
CA PRO A 59 6.92 37.10 6.33
C PRO A 59 6.83 35.74 7.02
N VAL A 60 5.75 35.58 7.78
CA VAL A 60 5.30 34.35 8.42
C VAL A 60 5.16 33.25 7.36
N ALA A 61 5.88 32.16 7.53
CA ALA A 61 5.74 30.91 6.79
C ALA A 61 6.23 29.78 7.73
N ALA A 62 5.61 28.62 7.80
CA ALA A 62 4.37 28.14 7.25
C ALA A 62 3.86 27.06 8.20
N ALA A 63 2.54 26.94 8.25
CA ALA A 63 1.75 25.87 8.85
C ALA A 63 2.54 24.59 9.15
N ALA A 64 2.59 24.24 10.43
CA ALA A 64 2.69 22.85 10.83
C ALA A 64 1.61 22.06 10.08
N ASP A 65 2.06 20.97 9.46
CA ASP A 65 1.26 19.96 8.80
C ASP A 65 -0.02 19.73 9.60
N ALA A 66 -1.12 20.26 9.08
CA ALA A 66 -2.43 20.00 9.62
C ALA A 66 -2.70 18.54 9.29
N ALA A 67 -2.54 17.67 10.29
CA ALA A 67 -3.17 16.36 10.30
C ALA A 67 -4.59 16.56 9.76
N PRO A 68 -5.00 15.85 8.69
CA PRO A 68 -6.30 16.08 8.09
C PRO A 68 -7.31 15.92 9.21
N ALA A 69 -8.00 17.02 9.53
CA ALA A 69 -9.08 16.99 10.50
C ALA A 69 -9.98 15.84 10.08
N ALA A 70 -10.10 14.82 10.93
CA ALA A 70 -10.90 13.63 10.65
C ALA A 70 -12.25 14.14 10.17
N ALA A 71 -12.52 13.99 8.87
CA ALA A 71 -13.80 14.35 8.31
C ALA A 71 -14.83 13.68 9.20
N LYS A 72 -15.82 14.44 9.69
CA LYS A 72 -16.83 13.92 10.58
C LYS A 72 -17.59 12.83 9.81
N LEU A 73 -17.16 11.59 9.96
CA LEU A 73 -17.77 10.43 9.32
C LEU A 73 -19.18 10.33 9.92
N ASN A 74 -20.20 10.46 9.08
CA ASN A 74 -21.59 10.44 9.53
C ASN A 74 -22.05 8.98 9.63
N GLY A 75 -22.66 8.56 10.74
CA GLY A 75 -23.11 7.17 10.87
C GLY A 75 -22.07 6.22 11.45
N THR A 76 -22.25 4.91 11.20
CA THR A 76 -21.44 3.85 11.80
C THR A 76 -20.19 3.60 10.97
N VAL A 77 -19.03 3.84 11.55
CA VAL A 77 -17.73 3.66 10.87
C VAL A 77 -17.27 2.22 11.06
N VAL A 78 -17.10 1.49 9.96
CA VAL A 78 -16.46 0.17 9.97
C VAL A 78 -14.96 0.35 9.80
N ARG A 79 -14.18 -0.22 10.72
CA ARG A 79 -12.73 -0.07 10.81
C ARG A 79 -12.00 -1.38 10.55
N SER A 80 -10.73 -1.29 10.17
CA SER A 80 -9.89 -2.48 9.99
C SER A 80 -9.51 -3.08 11.35
N PRO A 81 -9.78 -4.38 11.60
CA PRO A 81 -9.39 -5.03 12.84
C PRO A 81 -7.91 -5.46 12.84
N MET A 82 -7.20 -5.27 11.73
CA MET A 82 -5.82 -5.73 11.54
C MET A 82 -5.07 -4.87 10.52
N VAL A 83 -3.74 -5.01 10.50
CA VAL A 83 -2.89 -4.44 9.45
C VAL A 83 -2.85 -5.39 8.27
N GLY A 84 -3.01 -4.89 7.05
CA GLY A 84 -3.01 -5.73 5.86
C GLY A 84 -3.22 -4.96 4.56
N THR A 85 -3.62 -5.65 3.50
CA THR A 85 -3.98 -5.04 2.21
C THR A 85 -5.49 -5.10 2.00
N PHE A 86 -6.12 -3.98 1.69
CA PHE A 86 -7.56 -3.89 1.48
C PHE A 86 -7.96 -4.30 0.06
N TYR A 87 -8.96 -5.17 -0.07
CA TYR A 87 -9.53 -5.57 -1.35
C TYR A 87 -11.05 -5.47 -1.36
N ARG A 88 -11.59 -4.93 -2.45
CA ARG A 88 -13.03 -4.74 -2.64
C ARG A 88 -13.75 -5.98 -3.15
N ALA A 89 -13.02 -6.97 -3.66
CA ALA A 89 -13.55 -8.17 -4.27
C ALA A 89 -12.82 -9.43 -3.79
N ALA A 90 -13.47 -10.59 -3.91
CA ALA A 90 -12.90 -11.89 -3.54
C ALA A 90 -11.71 -12.30 -4.42
N SER A 91 -11.63 -11.77 -5.63
CA SER A 91 -10.56 -12.00 -6.59
C SER A 91 -10.50 -10.84 -7.59
N PRO A 92 -9.40 -10.67 -8.36
CA PRO A 92 -9.30 -9.63 -9.38
C PRO A 92 -10.38 -9.68 -10.48
N THR A 93 -11.01 -10.84 -10.68
CA THR A 93 -12.05 -11.06 -11.69
C THR A 93 -13.46 -11.06 -11.10
N SER A 94 -13.60 -11.05 -9.78
CA SER A 94 -14.91 -11.03 -9.10
C SER A 94 -15.45 -9.60 -9.01
N GLY A 95 -16.77 -9.47 -8.95
CA GLY A 95 -17.41 -8.20 -8.59
C GLY A 95 -17.04 -7.76 -7.17
N ASN A 96 -17.13 -6.46 -6.92
CA ASN A 96 -16.96 -5.91 -5.58
C ASN A 96 -18.06 -6.45 -4.65
N PHE A 97 -17.72 -6.67 -3.38
CA PHE A 97 -18.70 -7.10 -2.37
C PHE A 97 -19.81 -6.07 -2.19
N VAL A 98 -19.43 -4.79 -2.14
CA VAL A 98 -20.34 -3.65 -1.98
C VAL A 98 -19.88 -2.43 -2.79
N GLU A 99 -20.87 -1.62 -3.17
CA GLU A 99 -20.71 -0.29 -3.77
C GLU A 99 -21.37 0.78 -2.88
N VAL A 100 -20.98 2.05 -3.06
CA VAL A 100 -21.70 3.17 -2.42
C VAL A 100 -23.18 3.13 -2.82
N GLY A 101 -24.07 3.27 -1.84
CA GLY A 101 -25.52 3.10 -2.01
C GLY A 101 -26.02 1.66 -1.84
N SER A 102 -25.14 0.68 -1.65
CA SER A 102 -25.56 -0.72 -1.41
C SER A 102 -26.16 -0.88 -0.02
N THR A 103 -27.28 -1.59 0.08
CA THR A 103 -27.88 -1.98 1.37
C THR A 103 -27.21 -3.24 1.90
N VAL A 104 -26.80 -3.22 3.16
CA VAL A 104 -26.13 -4.33 3.85
C VAL A 104 -26.85 -4.68 5.14
N LYS A 105 -26.76 -5.94 5.56
CA LYS A 105 -27.23 -6.45 6.84
C LYS A 105 -26.06 -6.78 7.74
N LYS A 106 -26.29 -6.79 9.05
CA LYS A 106 -25.30 -7.29 10.01
C LYS A 106 -24.81 -8.69 9.60
N GLY A 107 -23.50 -8.86 9.47
CA GLY A 107 -22.83 -10.10 9.05
C GLY A 107 -22.56 -10.19 7.53
N ASP A 108 -23.05 -9.25 6.72
CA ASP A 108 -22.71 -9.24 5.29
C ASP A 108 -21.25 -8.85 5.09
N ILE A 109 -20.58 -9.48 4.12
CA ILE A 109 -19.17 -9.23 3.81
C ILE A 109 -19.05 -7.91 3.05
N LEU A 110 -18.18 -7.01 3.51
CA LEU A 110 -17.94 -5.70 2.93
C LEU A 110 -16.64 -5.64 2.11
N CYS A 111 -15.59 -6.30 2.59
CA CYS A 111 -14.28 -6.34 1.93
C CYS A 111 -13.43 -7.49 2.47
N ILE A 112 -12.23 -7.62 1.90
CA ILE A 112 -11.17 -8.48 2.41
C ILE A 112 -10.01 -7.60 2.89
N VAL A 113 -9.44 -7.97 4.04
CA VAL A 113 -8.12 -7.49 4.45
C VAL A 113 -7.15 -8.67 4.44
N GLU A 114 -6.19 -8.64 3.51
CA GLU A 114 -5.16 -9.66 3.40
C GLU A 114 -4.05 -9.40 4.43
N ALA A 115 -3.83 -10.35 5.34
CA ALA A 115 -2.72 -10.30 6.27
C ALA A 115 -2.01 -11.66 6.27
N MET A 116 -0.69 -11.66 6.03
CA MET A 116 0.13 -12.88 6.02
C MET A 116 -0.41 -14.00 5.09
N LYS A 117 -0.89 -13.63 3.89
CA LYS A 117 -1.54 -14.53 2.90
C LYS A 117 -2.91 -15.10 3.32
N MET A 118 -3.48 -14.62 4.42
CA MET A 118 -4.85 -14.96 4.81
C MET A 118 -5.80 -13.87 4.36
N MET A 119 -6.86 -14.26 3.65
CA MET A 119 -7.93 -13.36 3.19
C MET A 119 -8.99 -13.24 4.28
N ASN A 120 -8.91 -12.20 5.12
CA ASN A 120 -9.84 -12.02 6.23
C ASN A 120 -11.05 -11.20 5.78
N HIS A 121 -12.25 -11.78 5.91
CA HIS A 121 -13.48 -11.08 5.58
C HIS A 121 -13.81 -10.05 6.65
N ILE A 122 -14.12 -8.82 6.22
CA ILE A 122 -14.64 -7.78 7.10
C ILE A 122 -16.15 -7.74 6.92
N GLU A 123 -16.88 -7.98 8.01
CA GLU A 123 -18.34 -8.06 8.02
C GLU A 123 -18.96 -6.76 8.53
N ALA A 124 -20.19 -6.47 8.12
CA ALA A 124 -20.96 -5.35 8.61
C ALA A 124 -21.40 -5.57 10.08
N GLU A 125 -21.08 -4.63 10.96
CA GLU A 125 -21.49 -4.68 12.37
C GLU A 125 -22.95 -4.27 12.59
N THR A 126 -23.49 -3.48 11.65
CA THR A 126 -24.87 -2.99 11.64
C THR A 126 -25.50 -3.13 10.25
N SER A 127 -26.82 -3.20 10.20
CA SER A 127 -27.57 -3.09 8.96
C SER A 127 -27.75 -1.61 8.57
N GLY A 128 -27.71 -1.32 7.27
CA GLY A 128 -27.85 0.04 6.76
C GLY A 128 -27.45 0.16 5.29
N THR A 129 -27.09 1.35 4.85
CA THR A 129 -26.62 1.62 3.48
C THR A 129 -25.18 2.13 3.50
N ILE A 130 -24.33 1.66 2.57
CA ILE A 130 -22.97 2.15 2.40
C ILE A 130 -23.01 3.62 1.95
N GLU A 131 -22.63 4.55 2.81
CA GLU A 131 -22.51 5.98 2.47
C GLU A 131 -21.20 6.27 1.75
N SER A 132 -20.08 5.72 2.27
CA SER A 132 -18.76 5.94 1.70
C SER A 132 -17.82 4.76 1.89
N ILE A 133 -16.93 4.58 0.92
CA ILE A 133 -15.82 3.62 0.95
C ILE A 133 -14.54 4.44 1.09
N LEU A 134 -13.85 4.28 2.21
CA LEU A 134 -12.68 5.07 2.60
C LEU A 134 -11.37 4.32 2.29
N GLY A 135 -11.43 3.00 2.13
CA GLY A 135 -10.31 2.18 1.68
C GLY A 135 -10.17 2.16 0.16
N GLU A 136 -8.93 2.16 -0.33
CA GLU A 136 -8.60 2.03 -1.76
C GLU A 136 -8.14 0.59 -2.08
N ASN A 137 -8.67 0.03 -3.17
CA ASN A 137 -8.40 -1.36 -3.54
C ASN A 137 -6.91 -1.62 -3.83
N GLY A 138 -6.34 -2.63 -3.18
CA GLY A 138 -4.93 -3.00 -3.27
C GLY A 138 -3.99 -2.16 -2.40
N GLN A 139 -4.50 -1.21 -1.61
CA GLN A 139 -3.69 -0.37 -0.74
C GLN A 139 -3.53 -0.97 0.66
N PRO A 140 -2.40 -0.69 1.34
CA PRO A 140 -2.21 -1.09 2.72
C PRO A 140 -3.20 -0.36 3.64
N VAL A 141 -3.63 -1.05 4.67
CA VAL A 141 -4.47 -0.53 5.75
C VAL A 141 -3.87 -0.86 7.11
N GLU A 142 -4.04 0.07 8.05
CA GLU A 142 -3.58 -0.04 9.42
C GLU A 142 -4.69 -0.53 10.36
N TYR A 143 -4.29 -0.95 11.56
CA TYR A 143 -5.23 -1.25 12.62
C TYR A 143 -6.08 -0.01 12.96
N ASP A 144 -7.38 -0.22 13.13
CA ASP A 144 -8.38 0.81 13.46
C ASP A 144 -8.59 1.88 12.36
N GLN A 145 -7.99 1.70 11.19
CA GLN A 145 -8.20 2.57 10.04
C GLN A 145 -9.66 2.48 9.55
N PRO A 146 -10.36 3.61 9.35
CA PRO A 146 -11.69 3.62 8.74
C PRO A 146 -11.71 3.04 7.32
N LEU A 147 -12.61 2.10 7.06
CA LEU A 147 -12.78 1.45 5.76
C LEU A 147 -14.11 1.82 5.10
N PHE A 148 -15.19 1.87 5.87
CA PHE A 148 -16.53 2.18 5.38
C PHE A 148 -17.30 3.06 6.36
N THR A 149 -18.37 3.64 5.86
CA THR A 149 -19.36 4.33 6.66
C THR A 149 -20.76 3.85 6.27
N ILE A 150 -21.54 3.44 7.26
CA ILE A 150 -22.89 2.87 7.12
C ILE A 150 -23.89 3.79 7.81
N VAL A 151 -24.95 4.16 7.08
CA VAL A 151 -26.06 5.00 7.57
C VAL A 151 -27.39 4.27 7.60
#